data_AF-A0A349BV02-F1
#
_entry.id   AF-A0A349BV02-F1
#
_cell.length_a   1.000
_cell.length_b   1.000
_cell.length_c   1.000
_cell.angle_alpha   90.00
_cell.angle_beta   90.00
_cell.angle_gamma   90.00
#
_symmetry.space_group_name_H-M   'P 1'
#
loop_
_entity.id
_entity.type
_entity.pdbx_description
1 polymer ?
#
loop_
_entity_poly.entity_id
_entity_poly.type
_entity_poly.pdbx_seq_one_letter_code
_entity_poly.pdbx_strand_id
1 'polypeptide(L)'
;YLYQSRFSDLGPFRAIRWETLQSLQMKDQTYGWTVEMQLKILRRKLPYAEIPVHYRKRIGVSKVSGTVKGTLFAGYKILKWIGTFYFSGWK
;
A
#
# COMPACT_ATOMS: atom_id res chain seq x y z
N TYR A 1 -0.16 -11.39 -13.80
CA TYR A 1 -0.66 -12.13 -12.62
C TYR A 1 0.49 -12.32 -11.61
N LEU A 2 0.94 -11.25 -10.94
CA LEU A 2 2.26 -11.27 -10.27
C LEU A 2 2.25 -11.78 -8.81
N TYR A 3 1.11 -11.79 -8.11
CA TYR A 3 1.05 -12.19 -6.68
C TYR A 3 -0.23 -12.90 -6.21
N GLN A 4 -1.14 -13.28 -7.12
CA GLN A 4 -2.42 -13.98 -6.84
C GLN A 4 -3.18 -13.50 -5.57
N SER A 5 -3.09 -12.21 -5.26
CA SER A 5 -3.68 -11.60 -4.07
C SER A 5 -4.62 -10.49 -4.51
N ARG A 6 -5.84 -10.53 -3.99
CA ARG A 6 -6.84 -9.51 -4.24
C ARG A 6 -6.81 -8.55 -3.05
N PHE A 7 -6.34 -7.34 -3.28
CA PHE A 7 -6.59 -6.22 -2.37
C PHE A 7 -7.77 -5.42 -2.92
N SER A 8 -8.83 -5.27 -2.14
CA SER A 8 -10.03 -4.54 -2.56
C SER A 8 -9.89 -3.04 -2.43
N ASP A 9 -9.11 -2.56 -1.45
CA ASP A 9 -8.86 -1.14 -1.25
C ASP A 9 -7.58 -0.86 -0.46
N LEU A 10 -7.09 0.36 -0.56
CA LEU A 10 -6.11 0.93 0.35
C LEU A 10 -6.86 1.50 1.57
N GLY A 11 -7.39 0.61 2.42
CA GLY A 11 -8.11 1.00 3.62
C GLY A 11 -7.33 1.99 4.50
N PRO A 12 -7.98 2.97 5.14
CA PRO A 12 -7.30 3.98 5.94
C PRO A 12 -6.70 3.42 7.24
N PHE A 13 -7.17 2.25 7.68
CA PHE A 13 -6.74 1.59 8.90
C PHE A 13 -6.16 0.21 8.61
N ARG A 14 -5.06 -0.11 9.29
CA ARG A 14 -4.40 -1.43 9.24
C ARG A 14 -3.91 -1.77 10.63
N ALA A 15 -4.08 -3.02 11.02
CA ALA A 15 -3.48 -3.58 12.21
C ALA A 15 -2.46 -4.65 11.81
N ILE A 16 -1.30 -4.63 12.47
CA ILE A 16 -0.22 -5.60 12.26
C ILE A 16 0.44 -5.88 13.60
N ARG A 17 0.92 -7.11 13.82
CA ARG A 17 1.75 -7.41 14.99
C ARG A 17 3.06 -6.64 14.91
N TRP A 18 3.53 -6.14 16.05
CA TRP A 18 4.75 -5.33 16.14
C TRP A 18 5.98 -6.05 15.59
N GLU A 19 6.17 -7.31 15.97
CA GLU A 19 7.27 -8.15 15.48
C GLU A 19 7.22 -8.32 13.96
N THR A 20 6.03 -8.50 13.40
CA THR A 20 5.84 -8.60 11.96
C THR A 20 6.20 -7.28 11.28
N LEU A 21 5.76 -6.13 11.81
CA LEU A 21 6.10 -4.82 11.28
C LEU A 21 7.62 -4.58 11.28
N GLN A 22 8.30 -4.87 12.39
CA GLN A 22 9.76 -4.76 12.48
C GLN A 22 10.45 -5.65 11.45
N SER A 23 9.95 -6.88 11.26
CA SER A 23 10.51 -7.81 10.29
C SER A 23 10.44 -7.27 8.84
N LEU A 24 9.43 -6.46 8.51
CA LEU A 24 9.25 -5.91 7.16
C LEU A 24 10.29 -4.84 6.81
N GLN A 25 11.02 -4.27 7.78
CA GLN A 25 12.06 -3.25 7.54
C GLN A 25 11.58 -2.13 6.59
N MET A 26 10.44 -1.52 6.94
CA MET A 26 9.80 -0.48 6.14
C MET A 26 10.74 0.73 5.90
N LYS A 27 10.71 1.32 4.70
CA LYS A 27 11.63 2.41 4.30
C LYS A 27 10.92 3.70 3.87
N ASP A 28 9.83 3.65 3.11
CA ASP A 28 9.19 4.87 2.58
C ASP A 28 8.15 5.45 3.54
N GLN A 29 8.41 6.59 4.16
CA GLN A 29 7.49 7.22 5.12
C GLN A 29 6.32 8.00 4.48
N THR A 30 6.18 8.00 3.15
CA THR A 30 5.23 8.83 2.40
C THR A 30 4.15 7.97 1.73
N TYR A 31 3.79 8.28 0.48
CA TYR A 31 2.76 7.56 -0.28
C TYR A 31 3.15 6.12 -0.59
N GLY A 32 4.45 5.81 -0.68
CA GLY A 32 4.94 4.45 -0.94
C GLY A 32 4.83 3.50 0.25
N TRP A 33 4.68 4.01 1.48
CA TRP A 33 4.61 3.18 2.70
C TRP A 33 3.57 2.05 2.57
N THR A 34 2.37 2.39 2.11
CA THR A 34 1.25 1.45 2.05
C THR A 34 1.51 0.35 1.03
N VAL A 35 2.04 0.72 -0.13
CA VAL A 35 2.34 -0.20 -1.23
C VAL A 35 3.52 -1.09 -0.85
N GLU A 36 4.57 -0.50 -0.25
CA GLU A 36 5.71 -1.24 0.28
C GLU A 36 5.24 -2.30 1.30
N MET A 37 4.39 -1.93 2.25
CA MET A 37 3.88 -2.86 3.26
C MET A 37 3.15 -4.05 2.62
N GLN A 38 2.23 -3.78 1.69
CA GLN A 38 1.46 -4.83 1.00
C GLN A 38 2.38 -5.75 0.18
N LEU A 39 3.29 -5.19 -0.61
CA LEU A 39 4.24 -5.95 -1.42
C LEU A 39 5.13 -6.86 -0.56
N LYS A 40 5.60 -6.35 0.58
CA LYS A 40 6.45 -7.12 1.49
C LYS A 40 5.69 -8.23 2.23
N ILE A 41 4.45 -7.97 2.66
CA ILE A 41 3.56 -8.98 3.25
C ILE A 41 3.30 -10.12 2.24
N LEU A 42 2.98 -9.76 0.99
CA LEU A 42 2.77 -10.73 -0.09
C LEU A 42 4.01 -11.56 -0.39
N ARG A 43 5.17 -10.90 -0.50
CA ARG A 43 6.44 -11.57 -0.81
C ARG A 43 6.86 -12.54 0.28
N ARG A 44 6.56 -12.23 1.55
CA ARG A 44 6.79 -13.13 2.70
C ARG A 44 5.66 -14.15 2.93
N LYS A 45 4.63 -14.16 2.08
CA LYS A 45 3.45 -15.04 2.20
C LYS A 45 2.82 -14.99 3.60
N LEU A 46 2.86 -13.81 4.23
CA LEU A 46 2.25 -13.62 5.54
C LEU A 46 0.72 -13.66 5.41
N PRO A 47 0.01 -14.27 6.36
CA PRO A 47 -1.45 -14.28 6.35
C PRO A 47 -1.98 -12.86 6.54
N TYR A 48 -2.95 -12.48 5.70
CA TYR A 48 -3.63 -11.20 5.78
C TYR A 48 -5.13 -11.40 5.54
N ALA A 49 -5.94 -10.53 6.11
CA ALA A 49 -7.38 -10.52 5.92
C ALA A 49 -7.85 -9.08 5.67
N GLU A 50 -8.77 -8.92 4.72
CA GLU A 50 -9.47 -7.67 4.47
C GLU A 50 -10.85 -7.76 5.11
N ILE A 51 -11.15 -6.83 6.03
CA ILE A 51 -12.45 -6.75 6.68
C ILE A 51 -13.21 -5.60 6.00
N PRO A 52 -14.26 -5.86 5.21
CA PRO A 52 -15.06 -4.80 4.64
C PRO A 52 -15.78 -4.06 5.76
N VAL A 53 -15.48 -2.76 5.91
CA VAL A 53 -16.15 -1.89 6.87
C VAL A 53 -17.09 -0.99 6.09
N HIS A 54 -18.32 -0.81 6.60
CA HIS A 54 -19.26 0.13 6.01
C HIS A 54 -18.68 1.55 6.04
N TYR A 55 -18.26 2.02 4.86
CA TYR A 55 -17.73 3.36 4.72
C TYR A 55 -18.89 4.36 4.65
N ARG A 56 -18.91 5.33 5.56
CA ARG A 56 -19.90 6.40 5.52
C ARG A 56 -19.58 7.31 4.31
N LYS A 57 -20.61 7.73 3.57
CA LYS A 57 -20.41 8.72 2.48
C LYS A 57 -19.68 9.93 3.06
N ARG A 58 -18.53 10.25 2.45
CA ARG A 58 -17.69 11.37 2.87
C ARG A 58 -18.49 12.68 2.76
N ILE A 59 -18.45 13.48 3.80
CA ILE A 59 -18.96 14.86 3.79
C ILE A 59 -17.75 15.74 3.40
N GLY A 60 -17.75 16.26 2.17
CA GLY A 60 -16.68 17.14 1.65
C GLY A 60 -15.89 16.60 0.45
N VAL A 61 -15.14 17.50 -0.21
CA VAL A 61 -14.40 17.25 -1.46
C VAL A 61 -13.01 16.64 -1.19
N SER A 62 -12.59 15.70 -2.03
CA SER A 62 -11.28 15.04 -1.94
C SER A 62 -10.12 16.04 -2.05
N LYS A 63 -9.28 16.13 -1.01
CA LYS A 63 -8.09 17.01 -1.00
C LYS A 63 -6.98 16.56 -1.97
N VAL A 64 -7.07 15.34 -2.52
CA VAL A 64 -5.98 14.71 -3.30
C VAL A 64 -6.43 14.26 -4.70
N SER A 65 -7.64 13.70 -4.85
CA SER A 65 -8.14 13.28 -6.18
C SER A 65 -8.83 14.41 -6.96
N GLY A 66 -8.84 15.64 -6.44
CA GLY A 66 -9.41 16.82 -7.11
C GLY A 66 -8.43 17.54 -8.05
N THR A 67 -7.15 17.17 -8.05
CA THR A 67 -6.12 17.80 -8.89
C THR A 67 -5.38 16.78 -9.75
N VAL A 68 -5.34 17.02 -11.06
CA VAL A 68 -4.63 16.20 -12.06
C VAL A 68 -3.16 15.98 -11.67
N LYS A 69 -2.50 17.03 -11.15
CA LYS A 69 -1.12 16.97 -10.68
C LYS A 69 -0.95 15.98 -9.52
N GLY A 70 -1.82 16.02 -8.51
CA GLY A 70 -1.75 15.13 -7.34
C GLY A 70 -1.90 13.65 -7.72
N THR A 71 -2.81 13.37 -8.66
CA THR A 71 -3.06 12.01 -9.18
C THR A 71 -1.85 11.48 -9.95
N LEU A 72 -1.24 12.30 -10.82
CA LEU A 72 -0.05 11.90 -11.59
C LEU A 72 1.19 11.69 -10.71
N PHE A 73 1.44 12.56 -9.73
CA PHE A 73 2.57 12.42 -8.81
C PHE A 73 2.44 11.18 -7.92
N ALA A 74 1.23 10.89 -7.43
CA ALA A 74 0.95 9.67 -6.67
C ALA A 74 1.18 8.42 -7.52
N GLY A 75 0.65 8.41 -8.75
CA GLY A 75 0.84 7.30 -9.70
C GLY A 75 2.31 7.04 -10.03
N TYR A 76 3.06 8.10 -10.36
CA TYR A 76 4.50 7.98 -10.65
C TYR A 76 5.30 7.44 -9.46
N LYS A 77 5.05 7.93 -8.24
CA LYS A 77 5.74 7.42 -7.04
C LYS A 77 5.44 5.95 -6.80
N ILE A 78 4.18 5.53 -6.93
CA ILE A 78 3.76 4.14 -6.74
C ILE A 78 4.45 3.24 -7.77
N LEU A 79 4.39 3.60 -9.05
CA LEU A 79 5.00 2.82 -10.14
C LEU A 79 6.53 2.74 -10.01
N LYS A 80 7.18 3.85 -9.64
CA LYS A 80 8.62 3.88 -9.39
C LYS A 80 8.99 2.92 -8.25
N TRP A 81 8.24 2.93 -7.16
CA TRP A 81 8.48 2.02 -6.03
C TRP A 81 8.28 0.55 -6.39
N ILE A 82 7.21 0.23 -7.15
CA ILE A 82 6.96 -1.13 -7.64
C ILE A 82 8.13 -1.60 -8.50
N GLY A 83 8.60 -0.75 -9.43
CA GLY A 83 9.77 -1.04 -10.27
C GLY A 83 11.03 -1.27 -9.45
N THR A 84 11.39 -0.33 -8.56
CA THR A 84 12.57 -0.47 -7.70
C THR A 84 12.50 -1.70 -6.81
N PHE A 85 11.32 -2.02 -6.24
CA PHE A 85 11.15 -3.21 -5.41
C PHE A 85 11.26 -4.51 -6.22
N TYR A 86 10.77 -4.52 -7.46
CA TYR A 86 10.91 -5.67 -8.36
C TYR A 86 12.38 -5.96 -8.69
N PHE A 87 13.17 -4.92 -8.96
CA PHE A 87 14.60 -5.04 -9.29
C PHE A 87 15.52 -5.16 -8.08
N SER A 88 15.08 -4.80 -6.86
CA SER A 88 15.98 -4.72 -5.70
C SER A 88 16.41 -6.07 -5.12
N GLY A 89 15.95 -7.19 -5.65
CA GLY A 89 16.36 -8.53 -5.17
C GLY A 89 16.12 -8.75 -3.67
N TRP A 90 15.24 -7.94 -3.05
CA TRP A 90 15.03 -7.93 -1.61
C TRP A 90 14.54 -9.31 -1.17
N LYS A 91 15.41 -10.06 -0.51
CA LYS A 91 15.10 -11.38 0.09
C LYS A 91 14.31 -11.17 1.37
#